data_AF-A0A955J9R5-F1
#
_entry.id   AF-A0A955J9R5-F1
#
_cell.length_a   1.000
_cell.length_b   1.000
_cell.length_c   1.000
_cell.angle_alpha   90.00
_cell.angle_beta   90.00
_cell.angle_gamma   90.00
#
_symmetry.space_group_name_H-M   'P 1'
#
loop_
_entity.id
_entity.type
_entity.pdbx_description
1 polymer ?
#
loop_
_entity_poly.entity_id
_entity_poly.type
_entity_poly.pdbx_seq_one_letter_code
_entity_poly.pdbx_strand_id
1 'polypeptide(L)'
;MGNLDTAWGRIGRCVVAVLVAGCVMAEAAHAGEQAPPDGAEPLPVERTTTVRGRGTVWYVDGPTVIPPSAEIRIELGTRIVGINNASLDVQGGLKIHGTEESWVVVENIDFSPTLAPKLDLHLDMVDFRGCKFTWTKEQPFTGLLTLENACVQRGCTWDMHIASGFVKIMTVEFVCPCAITCVPADRKPVEVDIRTSWMKATTVKGPGQHILRHCEFKGDVTAEEVDQFEIDGCDIFGNLVVRQPAEGSFKDVTLTKCSVFEPSKVILERPPGEKPAKDRVKLDKFYWGPVNSGVKRGHTEKELVDRIVDGDDADEGQGTVFAVVGKSVKRPHGMLSETLRRRAPPVH
;
A
#
# COMPACT_ATOMS: atom_id res chain seq x y z
N MET A 1 -27.33 -36.88 41.41
CA MET A 1 -27.48 -37.78 40.24
C MET A 1 -28.87 -37.56 39.68
N GLY A 2 -28.95 -36.98 38.49
CA GLY A 2 -30.17 -36.62 37.78
C GLY A 2 -29.78 -35.97 36.46
N ASN A 3 -29.69 -36.80 35.43
CA ASN A 3 -29.46 -36.42 34.04
C ASN A 3 -30.80 -36.09 33.36
N LEU A 4 -30.70 -35.42 32.19
CA LEU A 4 -31.76 -35.06 31.22
C LEU A 4 -32.49 -33.73 31.59
N ASP A 5 -32.64 -32.72 30.73
CA ASP A 5 -32.93 -32.78 29.30
C ASP A 5 -32.39 -31.60 28.47
N THR A 6 -31.96 -31.97 27.27
CA THR A 6 -31.69 -31.19 26.07
C THR A 6 -32.87 -30.34 25.59
N ALA A 7 -32.66 -29.03 25.38
CA ALA A 7 -33.53 -28.17 24.60
C ALA A 7 -32.81 -27.69 23.33
N TRP A 8 -32.99 -28.44 22.25
CA TRP A 8 -32.63 -28.02 20.88
C TRP A 8 -33.64 -26.97 20.40
N GLY A 9 -33.25 -25.70 20.52
CA GLY A 9 -33.97 -24.57 19.93
C GLY A 9 -33.60 -24.42 18.45
N ARG A 10 -34.59 -24.64 17.59
CA ARG A 10 -34.55 -24.41 16.14
C ARG A 10 -33.98 -23.03 15.79
N ILE A 11 -32.77 -22.98 15.23
CA ILE A 11 -32.29 -21.79 14.51
C ILE A 11 -32.66 -21.97 13.04
N GLY A 12 -33.61 -21.16 12.61
CA GLY A 12 -34.04 -21.08 11.22
C GLY A 12 -32.87 -20.74 10.30
N ARG A 13 -32.75 -21.49 9.22
CA ARG A 13 -31.88 -21.17 8.09
C ARG A 13 -32.30 -19.82 7.50
N CYS A 14 -31.63 -18.74 7.91
CA CYS A 14 -31.61 -17.52 7.12
C CYS A 14 -30.66 -17.76 5.95
N VAL A 15 -31.22 -18.11 4.80
CA VAL A 15 -30.53 -18.03 3.52
C VAL A 15 -30.27 -16.55 3.26
N VAL A 16 -29.05 -16.09 3.53
CA VAL A 16 -28.59 -14.78 3.09
C VAL A 16 -28.42 -14.86 1.59
N ALA A 17 -29.41 -14.36 0.86
CA ALA A 17 -29.29 -14.11 -0.56
C ALA A 17 -28.23 -13.02 -0.76
N VAL A 18 -27.05 -13.43 -1.22
CA VAL A 18 -26.01 -12.51 -1.69
C VAL A 18 -26.54 -11.82 -2.95
N LEU A 19 -27.03 -10.61 -2.79
CA LEU A 19 -27.23 -9.67 -3.89
C LEU A 19 -25.84 -9.28 -4.40
N VAL A 20 -25.41 -9.93 -5.47
CA VAL A 20 -24.29 -9.50 -6.31
C VAL A 20 -24.71 -8.15 -6.92
N ALA A 21 -24.39 -7.07 -6.22
CA ALA A 21 -24.48 -5.72 -6.77
C ALA A 21 -23.46 -5.65 -7.90
N GLY A 22 -23.99 -5.57 -9.12
CA GLY A 22 -23.20 -5.53 -10.35
C GLY A 22 -22.13 -4.45 -10.26
N CYS A 23 -20.88 -4.87 -10.38
CA CYS A 23 -19.81 -4.00 -10.83
C CYS A 23 -20.27 -3.41 -12.16
N VAL A 24 -20.56 -2.11 -12.15
CA VAL A 24 -20.47 -1.29 -13.35
C VAL A 24 -19.02 -1.40 -13.78
N MET A 25 -18.75 -2.37 -14.65
CA MET A 25 -17.52 -2.45 -15.40
C MET A 25 -17.41 -1.11 -16.10
N ALA A 26 -16.47 -0.27 -15.66
CA ALA A 26 -15.99 0.82 -16.47
C ALA A 26 -15.62 0.19 -17.82
N GLU A 27 -16.32 0.59 -18.88
CA GLU A 27 -15.97 0.19 -20.23
C GLU A 27 -14.47 0.45 -20.39
N ALA A 28 -13.72 -0.63 -20.58
CA ALA A 28 -12.39 -0.54 -21.16
C ALA A 28 -12.64 0.00 -22.57
N ALA A 29 -12.63 1.33 -22.69
CA ALA A 29 -12.68 2.03 -23.96
C ALA A 29 -11.65 1.35 -24.84
N HIS A 30 -12.12 0.75 -25.94
CA HIS A 30 -11.25 0.26 -26.99
C HIS A 30 -10.27 1.38 -27.31
N ALA A 31 -8.98 1.12 -27.09
CA ALA A 31 -7.90 2.04 -27.39
C ALA A 31 -7.82 2.19 -28.91
N GLY A 32 -8.67 3.06 -29.46
CA GLY A 32 -8.45 3.64 -30.77
C GLY A 32 -7.10 4.36 -30.75
N GLU A 33 -6.44 4.40 -31.90
CA GLU A 33 -5.18 5.10 -32.10
C GLU A 33 -5.31 6.54 -31.57
N GLN A 34 -4.55 6.87 -30.52
CA GLN A 34 -4.54 8.18 -29.88
C GLN A 34 -3.46 9.03 -30.52
N ALA A 35 -3.84 10.18 -31.09
CA ALA A 35 -2.87 11.14 -31.58
C ALA A 35 -2.11 11.80 -30.41
N PRO A 36 -0.83 12.17 -30.60
CA PRO A 36 -0.11 12.96 -29.62
C PRO A 36 -0.82 14.29 -29.31
N PRO A 37 -0.71 14.82 -28.09
CA PRO A 37 -1.19 16.17 -27.79
C PRO A 37 -0.54 17.23 -28.68
N ASP A 38 -1.27 18.29 -29.00
CA ASP A 38 -0.75 19.40 -29.83
C ASP A 38 0.55 19.98 -29.25
N GLY A 39 1.59 20.04 -30.08
CA GLY A 39 2.90 20.56 -29.69
C GLY A 39 3.71 19.65 -28.77
N ALA A 40 3.28 18.41 -28.54
CA ALA A 40 4.06 17.43 -27.78
C ALA A 40 5.22 16.85 -28.59
N GLU A 41 6.35 16.61 -27.95
CA GLU A 41 7.52 15.95 -28.53
C GLU A 41 7.68 14.52 -27.98
N PRO A 42 8.20 13.56 -28.76
CA PRO A 42 8.46 12.21 -28.26
C PRO A 42 9.52 12.26 -27.15
N LEU A 43 9.30 11.53 -26.05
CA LEU A 43 10.24 11.47 -24.93
C LEU A 43 11.58 10.88 -25.40
N PRO A 44 12.71 11.60 -25.25
CA PRO A 44 14.00 11.14 -25.75
C PRO A 44 14.58 10.09 -24.80
N VAL A 45 14.44 8.79 -25.11
CA VAL A 45 14.83 7.70 -24.20
C VAL A 45 16.14 7.02 -24.59
N GLU A 46 16.67 7.25 -25.79
CA GLU A 46 17.76 6.46 -26.37
C GLU A 46 19.15 6.80 -25.81
N ARG A 47 19.26 7.92 -25.08
CA ARG A 47 20.52 8.42 -24.52
C ARG A 47 20.28 9.15 -23.21
N THR A 48 21.34 9.25 -22.40
CA THR A 48 21.31 10.08 -21.20
C THR A 48 20.95 11.52 -21.55
N THR A 49 19.89 12.03 -20.92
CA THR A 49 19.37 13.36 -21.24
C THR A 49 18.65 13.97 -20.04
N THR A 50 18.51 15.29 -20.08
CA THR A 50 17.67 16.03 -19.14
C THR A 50 16.55 16.71 -19.92
N VAL A 51 15.34 16.27 -19.64
CA VAL A 51 14.10 16.83 -20.16
C VAL A 51 13.68 17.98 -19.24
N ARG A 52 13.61 19.18 -19.80
CA ARG A 52 13.24 20.40 -19.08
C ARG A 52 12.46 21.32 -19.99
N GLY A 53 11.55 22.09 -19.40
CA GLY A 53 10.76 23.09 -20.10
C GLY A 53 9.43 23.27 -19.39
N ARG A 54 9.24 24.43 -18.76
CA ARG A 54 7.99 24.71 -18.04
C ARG A 54 6.84 24.77 -19.04
N GLY A 55 5.87 23.87 -18.89
CA GLY A 55 4.73 23.74 -19.80
C GLY A 55 5.00 22.90 -21.04
N THR A 56 6.19 22.30 -21.17
CA THR A 56 6.48 21.38 -22.28
C THR A 56 5.76 20.05 -22.04
N VAL A 57 5.15 19.54 -23.11
CA VAL A 57 4.48 18.24 -23.12
C VAL A 57 5.36 17.27 -23.91
N TRP A 58 5.61 16.12 -23.30
CA TRP A 58 6.28 14.99 -23.94
C TRP A 58 5.29 13.83 -24.04
N TYR A 59 5.50 12.95 -25.01
CA TYR A 59 4.69 11.74 -25.11
C TYR A 59 5.53 10.46 -25.20
N VAL A 60 4.96 9.37 -24.71
CA VAL A 60 5.43 8.00 -24.90
C VAL A 60 4.39 7.30 -25.77
N ASP A 61 4.82 6.71 -26.88
CA ASP A 61 3.94 6.06 -27.85
C ASP A 61 4.17 4.55 -27.85
N GLY A 62 3.20 3.81 -27.32
CA GLY A 62 3.32 2.37 -27.15
C GLY A 62 4.53 1.95 -26.29
N PRO A 63 5.00 0.70 -26.45
CA PRO A 63 6.10 0.18 -25.66
C PRO A 63 7.43 0.87 -25.95
N THR A 64 8.04 1.44 -24.92
CA THR A 64 9.29 2.20 -24.99
C THR A 64 10.26 1.72 -23.92
N VAL A 65 11.56 1.74 -24.21
CA VAL A 65 12.61 1.25 -23.31
C VAL A 65 13.63 2.35 -23.05
N ILE A 66 13.96 2.61 -21.77
CA ILE A 66 15.18 3.35 -21.41
C ILE A 66 16.30 2.31 -21.33
N PRO A 67 17.26 2.29 -22.27
CA PRO A 67 18.24 1.23 -22.34
C PRO A 67 19.18 1.25 -21.13
N PRO A 68 19.84 0.13 -20.79
CA PRO A 68 20.70 0.03 -19.60
C PRO A 68 21.88 1.02 -19.53
N SER A 69 22.22 1.66 -20.65
CA SER A 69 23.29 2.66 -20.76
C SER A 69 22.82 4.11 -20.62
N ALA A 70 21.51 4.36 -20.49
CA ALA A 70 20.93 5.69 -20.44
C ALA A 70 20.36 6.03 -19.06
N GLU A 71 20.44 7.30 -18.67
CA GLU A 71 19.71 7.87 -17.54
C GLU A 71 18.88 9.06 -18.01
N ILE A 72 17.57 9.04 -17.78
CA ILE A 72 16.68 10.13 -18.14
C ILE A 72 16.34 10.91 -16.88
N ARG A 73 16.62 12.22 -16.90
CA ARG A 73 16.18 13.15 -15.86
C ARG A 73 15.06 14.03 -16.37
N ILE A 74 13.92 14.06 -15.69
CA ILE A 74 12.79 14.94 -15.99
C ILE A 74 12.68 15.98 -14.89
N GLU A 75 12.69 17.25 -15.28
CA GLU A 75 12.66 18.37 -14.34
C GLU A 75 11.29 19.06 -14.32
N LEU A 76 11.09 19.86 -13.27
CA LEU A 76 9.90 20.63 -12.92
C LEU A 76 9.11 21.22 -14.10
N GLY A 77 7.77 21.17 -13.98
CA GLY A 77 6.84 21.81 -14.93
C GLY A 77 6.71 21.06 -16.26
N THR A 78 7.24 19.85 -16.35
CA THR A 78 7.09 18.95 -17.50
C THR A 78 5.83 18.10 -17.35
N ARG A 79 5.11 17.85 -18.47
CA ARG A 79 4.04 16.86 -18.54
C ARG A 79 4.44 15.74 -19.49
N ILE A 80 4.24 14.48 -19.10
CA ILE A 80 4.49 13.30 -19.93
C ILE A 80 3.18 12.53 -20.09
N VAL A 81 2.81 12.25 -21.33
CA VAL A 81 1.54 11.58 -21.66
C VAL A 81 1.80 10.30 -22.43
N GLY A 82 1.26 9.19 -21.93
CA GLY A 82 1.22 7.93 -22.66
C GLY A 82 0.06 7.89 -23.67
N ILE A 83 0.36 7.42 -24.88
CA ILE A 83 -0.61 7.13 -25.94
C ILE A 83 -0.43 5.69 -26.45
N ASN A 84 -1.44 5.13 -27.10
CA ASN A 84 -1.38 3.82 -27.76
C ASN A 84 -0.87 2.68 -26.86
N ASN A 85 -1.38 2.59 -25.64
CA ASN A 85 -0.93 1.63 -24.61
C ASN A 85 0.55 1.80 -24.23
N ALA A 86 0.94 3.06 -24.00
CA ALA A 86 2.30 3.41 -23.60
C ALA A 86 2.79 2.62 -22.40
N SER A 87 3.98 2.05 -22.54
CA SER A 87 4.75 1.50 -21.42
C SER A 87 6.18 2.01 -21.47
N LEU A 88 6.79 2.16 -20.31
CA LEU A 88 8.17 2.62 -20.18
C LEU A 88 8.96 1.60 -19.35
N ASP A 89 9.66 0.72 -20.04
CA ASP A 89 10.56 -0.27 -19.45
C ASP A 89 11.90 0.42 -19.10
N VAL A 90 12.07 0.74 -17.81
CA VAL A 90 13.25 1.42 -17.30
C VAL A 90 14.34 0.39 -16.99
N GLN A 91 15.27 0.18 -17.93
CA GLN A 91 16.42 -0.72 -17.72
C GLN A 91 17.70 0.05 -17.33
N GLY A 92 17.77 1.32 -17.72
CA GLY A 92 18.80 2.27 -17.30
C GLY A 92 18.44 2.94 -15.97
N GLY A 93 18.35 4.27 -15.98
CA GLY A 93 17.91 5.08 -14.85
C GLY A 93 16.82 6.08 -15.23
N LEU A 94 15.94 6.37 -14.28
CA LEU A 94 14.90 7.39 -14.42
C LEU A 94 14.82 8.21 -13.15
N LYS A 95 15.02 9.52 -13.30
CA LYS A 95 14.92 10.50 -12.22
C LYS A 95 13.89 11.55 -12.57
N ILE A 96 12.82 11.64 -11.80
CA ILE A 96 11.83 12.73 -11.91
C ILE A 96 12.02 13.65 -10.72
N HIS A 97 12.14 14.95 -10.97
CA HIS A 97 12.32 15.94 -9.91
C HIS A 97 11.56 17.23 -10.22
N GLY A 98 10.41 17.38 -9.58
CA GLY A 98 9.65 18.62 -9.55
C GLY A 98 10.04 19.56 -8.39
N THR A 99 9.24 20.60 -8.17
CA THR A 99 9.30 21.46 -6.98
C THR A 99 7.90 21.65 -6.42
N GLU A 100 7.77 22.18 -5.20
CA GLU A 100 6.45 22.46 -4.58
C GLU A 100 5.53 23.31 -5.49
N GLU A 101 6.13 24.27 -6.20
CA GLU A 101 5.42 25.17 -7.11
C GLU A 101 5.18 24.56 -8.51
N SER A 102 5.97 23.56 -8.91
CA SER A 102 6.01 23.06 -10.28
C SER A 102 6.32 21.56 -10.33
N TRP A 103 5.28 20.77 -10.13
CA TRP A 103 5.33 19.31 -10.17
C TRP A 103 5.51 18.81 -11.61
N VAL A 104 6.02 17.59 -11.73
CA VAL A 104 5.95 16.84 -12.99
C VAL A 104 4.63 16.08 -13.02
N VAL A 105 3.94 16.09 -14.16
CA VAL A 105 2.70 15.31 -14.34
C VAL A 105 2.97 14.17 -15.29
N VAL A 106 2.61 12.95 -14.90
CA VAL A 106 2.77 11.75 -15.74
C VAL A 106 1.43 11.06 -15.87
N GLU A 107 1.01 10.81 -17.11
CA GLU A 107 -0.34 10.32 -17.41
C GLU A 107 -0.32 9.08 -18.30
N ASN A 108 -1.11 8.07 -17.96
CA ASN A 108 -1.39 6.89 -18.80
C ASN A 108 -0.15 6.09 -19.26
N ILE A 109 0.87 6.01 -18.42
CA ILE A 109 2.08 5.21 -18.69
C ILE A 109 2.13 4.00 -17.75
N ASP A 110 2.43 2.85 -18.32
CA ASP A 110 2.75 1.63 -17.58
C ASP A 110 4.26 1.56 -17.27
N PHE A 111 4.61 1.61 -15.99
CA PHE A 111 5.97 1.51 -15.46
C PHE A 111 6.27 0.12 -14.93
N SER A 112 5.75 -0.94 -15.55
CA SER A 112 6.04 -2.33 -15.18
C SER A 112 7.21 -2.85 -16.03
N PRO A 113 8.48 -2.53 -15.71
CA PRO A 113 9.63 -2.97 -16.47
C PRO A 113 9.73 -4.49 -16.46
N THR A 114 10.22 -5.02 -17.57
CA THR A 114 10.43 -6.46 -17.76
C THR A 114 11.78 -6.91 -17.20
N LEU A 115 12.70 -5.97 -16.99
CA LEU A 115 14.04 -6.20 -16.49
C LEU A 115 14.38 -5.25 -15.34
N ALA A 116 15.26 -5.72 -14.46
CA ALA A 116 15.79 -4.91 -13.37
C ALA A 116 16.53 -3.67 -13.89
N PRO A 117 16.21 -2.45 -13.44
CA PRO A 117 17.00 -1.28 -13.78
C PRO A 117 18.43 -1.41 -13.25
N LYS A 118 19.42 -1.01 -14.05
CA LYS A 118 20.83 -0.95 -13.63
C LYS A 118 21.13 0.23 -12.73
N LEU A 119 20.31 1.28 -12.80
CA LEU A 119 20.39 2.47 -11.98
C LEU A 119 19.09 2.62 -11.17
N ASP A 120 19.01 3.65 -10.34
CA ASP A 120 17.85 3.84 -9.46
C ASP A 120 16.65 4.42 -10.23
N LEU A 121 15.45 4.03 -9.79
CA LEU A 121 14.20 4.68 -10.16
C LEU A 121 13.83 5.66 -9.04
N HIS A 122 14.08 6.96 -9.25
CA HIS A 122 13.83 8.01 -8.25
C HIS A 122 12.78 8.99 -8.75
N LEU A 123 11.64 9.04 -8.08
CA LEU A 123 10.45 9.76 -8.50
C LEU A 123 10.08 10.75 -7.39
N ASP A 124 10.38 12.04 -7.60
CA ASP A 124 10.19 13.10 -6.61
C ASP A 124 9.34 14.26 -7.17
N MET A 125 8.37 14.73 -6.39
CA MET A 125 7.47 15.85 -6.75
C MET A 125 6.71 15.59 -8.05
N VAL A 126 6.03 14.44 -8.12
CA VAL A 126 5.34 13.93 -9.31
C VAL A 126 3.87 13.58 -9.05
N ASP A 127 3.01 13.93 -10.00
CA ASP A 127 1.57 13.64 -10.00
C ASP A 127 1.26 12.59 -11.08
N PHE A 128 1.00 11.36 -10.66
CA PHE A 128 0.68 10.23 -11.53
C PHE A 128 -0.82 10.09 -11.75
N ARG A 129 -1.26 9.95 -13.00
CA ARG A 129 -2.68 9.80 -13.36
C ARG A 129 -2.88 8.67 -14.37
N GLY A 130 -3.71 7.68 -14.04
CA GLY A 130 -3.91 6.54 -14.95
C GLY A 130 -2.66 5.66 -15.16
N CYS A 131 -1.61 5.84 -14.35
CA CYS A 131 -0.35 5.11 -14.47
C CYS A 131 -0.42 3.73 -13.81
N LYS A 132 0.38 2.78 -14.29
CA LYS A 132 0.45 1.43 -13.72
C LYS A 132 1.85 1.14 -13.20
N PHE A 133 1.88 0.48 -12.05
CA PHE A 133 3.06 -0.02 -11.37
C PHE A 133 2.76 -1.47 -10.99
N THR A 134 2.79 -2.36 -11.99
CA THR A 134 2.26 -3.73 -11.90
C THR A 134 3.33 -4.77 -12.22
N TRP A 135 4.08 -5.20 -11.21
CA TRP A 135 5.04 -6.30 -11.33
C TRP A 135 4.38 -7.60 -10.88
N THR A 136 4.65 -8.71 -11.57
CA THR A 136 4.04 -10.00 -11.22
C THR A 136 5.03 -10.94 -10.53
N LYS A 137 4.54 -12.08 -10.03
CA LYS A 137 5.43 -13.13 -9.46
C LYS A 137 6.41 -13.68 -10.50
N GLU A 138 6.00 -13.73 -11.76
CA GLU A 138 6.79 -14.24 -12.89
C GLU A 138 7.84 -13.22 -13.34
N GLN A 139 7.58 -11.92 -13.14
CA GLN A 139 8.48 -10.82 -13.47
C GLN A 139 8.59 -9.84 -12.29
N PRO A 140 9.21 -10.27 -11.17
CA PRO A 140 9.30 -9.43 -10.00
C PRO A 140 10.36 -8.35 -10.18
N PHE A 141 10.09 -7.17 -9.61
CA PHE A 141 11.03 -6.07 -9.57
C PHE A 141 12.31 -6.46 -8.82
N THR A 142 13.44 -5.99 -9.31
CA THR A 142 14.74 -6.09 -8.63
C THR A 142 15.46 -4.76 -8.80
N GLY A 143 15.80 -4.10 -7.71
CA GLY A 143 16.49 -2.81 -7.76
C GLY A 143 16.08 -1.86 -6.64
N LEU A 144 16.27 -0.57 -6.89
CA LEU A 144 15.95 0.51 -5.95
C LEU A 144 14.87 1.41 -6.53
N LEU A 145 13.73 1.48 -5.85
CA LEU A 145 12.64 2.41 -6.16
C LEU A 145 12.50 3.38 -4.99
N THR A 146 12.63 4.67 -5.27
CA THR A 146 12.33 5.74 -4.31
C THR A 146 11.24 6.64 -4.88
N LEU A 147 10.11 6.69 -4.19
CA LEU A 147 8.98 7.56 -4.49
C LEU A 147 8.81 8.57 -3.34
N GLU A 148 9.00 9.85 -3.63
CA GLU A 148 9.02 10.92 -2.64
C GLU A 148 8.11 12.07 -3.09
N ASN A 149 7.41 12.70 -2.14
CA ASN A 149 6.59 13.89 -2.40
C ASN A 149 5.66 13.72 -3.62
N ALA A 150 4.93 12.62 -3.71
CA ALA A 150 4.20 12.25 -4.92
C ALA A 150 2.70 12.06 -4.67
N CYS A 151 1.91 12.15 -5.75
CA CYS A 151 0.50 11.81 -5.75
C CYS A 151 0.24 10.68 -6.75
N VAL A 152 -0.37 9.59 -6.29
CA VAL A 152 -0.83 8.46 -7.10
C VAL A 152 -2.35 8.53 -7.18
N GLN A 153 -2.84 9.12 -8.28
CA GLN A 153 -4.23 9.55 -8.42
C GLN A 153 -5.19 8.40 -8.77
N ARG A 154 -6.49 8.74 -8.86
CA ARG A 154 -7.53 7.82 -9.37
C ARG A 154 -7.16 7.33 -10.78
N GLY A 155 -7.49 6.08 -11.05
CA GLY A 155 -7.14 5.41 -12.31
C GLY A 155 -5.74 4.81 -12.33
N CYS A 156 -4.87 5.14 -11.37
CA CYS A 156 -3.61 4.44 -11.20
C CYS A 156 -3.79 3.05 -10.58
N THR A 157 -2.86 2.15 -10.88
CA THR A 157 -2.75 0.83 -10.26
C THR A 157 -1.37 0.67 -9.64
N TRP A 158 -1.31 0.18 -8.41
CA TRP A 158 -0.07 -0.15 -7.72
C TRP A 158 -0.14 -1.56 -7.13
N ASP A 159 0.50 -2.50 -7.80
CA ASP A 159 0.61 -3.90 -7.41
C ASP A 159 2.03 -4.40 -7.71
N MET A 160 2.91 -4.32 -6.72
CA MET A 160 4.34 -4.50 -6.92
C MET A 160 4.81 -5.80 -6.31
N HIS A 161 5.25 -6.73 -7.16
CA HIS A 161 6.06 -7.87 -6.73
C HIS A 161 7.55 -7.52 -6.75
N ILE A 162 8.27 -7.77 -5.66
CA ILE A 162 9.71 -7.46 -5.52
C ILE A 162 10.50 -8.70 -5.09
N ALA A 163 11.57 -9.01 -5.81
CA ALA A 163 12.45 -10.15 -5.55
C ALA A 163 13.77 -9.79 -4.86
N SER A 164 14.26 -8.56 -4.99
CA SER A 164 15.41 -8.08 -4.21
C SER A 164 15.55 -6.56 -4.28
N GLY A 165 16.20 -5.97 -3.28
CA GLY A 165 16.45 -4.53 -3.21
C GLY A 165 15.50 -3.81 -2.27
N PHE A 166 15.13 -2.58 -2.60
CA PHE A 166 14.45 -1.68 -1.68
C PHE A 166 13.38 -0.83 -2.36
N VAL A 167 12.22 -0.71 -1.70
CA VAL A 167 11.13 0.19 -2.07
C VAL A 167 10.95 1.22 -0.95
N LYS A 168 11.23 2.48 -1.27
CA LYS A 168 11.03 3.61 -0.37
C LYS A 168 9.87 4.46 -0.85
N ILE A 169 8.87 4.66 -0.01
CA ILE A 169 7.73 5.52 -0.29
C ILE A 169 7.67 6.55 0.84
N MET A 170 7.90 7.83 0.56
CA MET A 170 7.91 8.87 1.60
C MET A 170 7.13 10.10 1.21
N THR A 171 6.24 10.54 2.09
CA THR A 171 5.45 11.76 1.84
C THR A 171 4.63 11.62 0.56
N VAL A 172 3.92 10.49 0.41
CA VAL A 172 3.15 10.16 -0.80
C VAL A 172 1.67 10.06 -0.47
N GLU A 173 0.83 10.41 -1.44
CA GLU A 173 -0.61 10.21 -1.38
C GLU A 173 -1.06 9.12 -2.38
N PHE A 174 -1.65 8.04 -1.88
CA PHE A 174 -2.23 6.96 -2.68
C PHE A 174 -3.75 6.98 -2.66
N VAL A 175 -4.36 7.52 -3.73
CA VAL A 175 -5.82 7.53 -3.92
C VAL A 175 -6.34 6.18 -4.46
N CYS A 176 -5.44 5.29 -4.85
CA CYS A 176 -5.70 3.89 -5.17
C CYS A 176 -5.18 2.96 -4.05
N PRO A 177 -5.68 1.71 -3.95
CA PRO A 177 -5.02 0.68 -3.14
C PRO A 177 -3.57 0.47 -3.57
N CYS A 178 -2.70 0.15 -2.61
CA CYS A 178 -1.30 -0.17 -2.81
C CYS A 178 -1.03 -1.60 -2.31
N ALA A 179 -0.58 -2.48 -3.19
CA ALA A 179 -0.14 -3.83 -2.83
C ALA A 179 1.36 -3.98 -3.12
N ILE A 180 2.10 -4.56 -2.17
CA ILE A 180 3.51 -4.89 -2.31
C ILE A 180 3.73 -6.33 -1.83
N THR A 181 4.18 -7.21 -2.72
CA THR A 181 4.46 -8.62 -2.42
C THR A 181 5.96 -8.91 -2.56
N CYS A 182 6.61 -9.28 -1.47
CA CYS A 182 7.97 -9.76 -1.46
C CYS A 182 8.04 -11.22 -1.89
N VAL A 183 8.76 -11.49 -2.97
CA VAL A 183 9.04 -12.82 -3.53
C VAL A 183 10.55 -13.02 -3.65
N PRO A 184 11.28 -13.03 -2.52
CA PRO A 184 12.73 -12.94 -2.53
C PRO A 184 13.37 -14.05 -3.36
N ALA A 185 14.26 -13.64 -4.27
CA ALA A 185 15.13 -14.53 -5.02
C ALA A 185 16.49 -14.64 -4.32
N ASP A 186 17.10 -15.83 -4.35
CA ASP A 186 18.50 -16.06 -3.96
C ASP A 186 18.89 -15.57 -2.54
N ARG A 187 17.96 -15.62 -1.58
CA ARG A 187 18.16 -15.15 -0.19
C ARG A 187 18.60 -13.68 -0.06
N LYS A 188 18.37 -12.87 -1.10
CA LYS A 188 18.65 -11.44 -1.02
C LYS A 188 17.59 -10.76 -0.15
N PRO A 189 17.99 -9.81 0.71
CA PRO A 189 17.02 -9.07 1.51
C PRO A 189 16.13 -8.23 0.59
N VAL A 190 14.86 -8.16 0.98
CA VAL A 190 13.88 -7.23 0.43
C VAL A 190 13.45 -6.33 1.58
N GLU A 191 13.50 -5.03 1.36
CA GLU A 191 13.03 -4.04 2.33
C GLU A 191 12.00 -3.11 1.69
N VAL A 192 10.90 -2.88 2.40
CA VAL A 192 9.79 -2.00 2.02
C VAL A 192 9.61 -1.00 3.15
N ASP A 193 9.81 0.28 2.86
CA ASP A 193 9.72 1.36 3.85
C ASP A 193 8.77 2.45 3.36
N ILE A 194 7.59 2.51 3.99
CA ILE A 194 6.54 3.49 3.71
C ILE A 194 6.47 4.47 4.89
N ARG A 195 6.75 5.75 4.63
CA ARG A 195 6.78 6.80 5.64
C ARG A 195 5.92 8.00 5.30
N THR A 196 5.35 8.63 6.32
CA THR A 196 4.72 9.97 6.21
C THR A 196 3.68 10.03 5.08
N SER A 197 2.99 8.92 4.79
CA SER A 197 2.16 8.78 3.59
C SER A 197 0.68 8.66 3.93
N TRP A 198 -0.16 9.14 3.02
CA TRP A 198 -1.60 8.92 3.05
C TRP A 198 -1.95 7.80 2.09
N MET A 199 -2.67 6.79 2.57
CA MET A 199 -2.90 5.55 1.84
C MET A 199 -4.39 5.20 1.87
N LYS A 200 -4.99 4.94 0.70
CA LYS A 200 -6.37 4.44 0.64
C LYS A 200 -6.52 3.07 1.28
N ALA A 201 -5.70 2.10 0.89
CA ALA A 201 -5.60 0.78 1.51
C ALA A 201 -4.20 0.25 1.18
N THR A 202 -3.62 -0.55 2.07
CA THR A 202 -2.25 -1.04 1.89
C THR A 202 -2.15 -2.50 2.27
N THR A 203 -1.59 -3.29 1.36
CA THR A 203 -1.24 -4.69 1.62
C THR A 203 0.25 -4.88 1.42
N VAL A 204 0.92 -5.42 2.43
CA VAL A 204 2.28 -5.93 2.33
C VAL A 204 2.27 -7.43 2.55
N LYS A 205 2.96 -8.18 1.69
CA LYS A 205 2.94 -9.64 1.72
C LYS A 205 4.33 -10.24 1.58
N GLY A 206 4.57 -11.35 2.25
CA GLY A 206 5.71 -12.23 2.02
C GLY A 206 6.98 -11.86 2.81
N PRO A 207 8.00 -12.72 2.71
CA PRO A 207 9.22 -12.62 3.51
C PRO A 207 10.06 -11.40 3.13
N GLY A 208 10.51 -10.65 4.14
CA GLY A 208 11.21 -9.38 3.99
C GLY A 208 11.03 -8.48 5.21
N GLN A 209 11.65 -7.30 5.15
CA GLN A 209 11.45 -6.24 6.14
C GLN A 209 10.40 -5.25 5.63
N HIS A 210 9.32 -5.09 6.37
CA HIS A 210 8.22 -4.20 6.03
C HIS A 210 8.06 -3.16 7.14
N ILE A 211 8.27 -1.89 6.81
CA ILE A 211 8.24 -0.77 7.76
C ILE A 211 7.18 0.22 7.29
N LEU A 212 6.16 0.44 8.12
CA LEU A 212 5.10 1.44 7.91
C LEU A 212 5.16 2.46 9.05
N ARG A 213 5.62 3.68 8.78
CA ARG A 213 5.82 4.70 9.83
C ARG A 213 5.14 6.01 9.53
N HIS A 214 4.47 6.57 10.54
CA HIS A 214 3.90 7.91 10.44
C HIS A 214 2.92 8.07 9.27
N CYS A 215 2.18 7.01 8.93
CA CYS A 215 1.22 7.01 7.83
C CYS A 215 -0.21 7.22 8.30
N GLU A 216 -1.07 7.64 7.38
CA GLU A 216 -2.53 7.72 7.53
C GLU A 216 -3.17 6.73 6.55
N PHE A 217 -3.91 5.73 7.06
CA PHE A 217 -4.56 4.70 6.24
C PHE A 217 -6.07 4.86 6.29
N LYS A 218 -6.71 5.23 5.18
CA LYS A 218 -8.17 5.42 5.13
C LYS A 218 -8.97 4.13 5.10
N GLY A 219 -8.36 3.07 4.60
CA GLY A 219 -8.90 1.73 4.56
C GLY A 219 -7.95 0.77 5.28
N ASP A 220 -8.07 -0.51 4.92
CA ASP A 220 -7.37 -1.57 5.63
C ASP A 220 -5.87 -1.53 5.38
N VAL A 221 -5.12 -1.90 6.42
CA VAL A 221 -3.69 -2.19 6.40
C VAL A 221 -3.53 -3.68 6.66
N THR A 222 -3.09 -4.41 5.66
CA THR A 222 -2.93 -5.86 5.75
C THR A 222 -1.45 -6.23 5.63
N ALA A 223 -0.94 -7.01 6.57
CA ALA A 223 0.36 -7.66 6.49
C ALA A 223 0.14 -9.17 6.45
N GLU A 224 0.63 -9.85 5.42
CA GLU A 224 0.44 -11.30 5.25
C GLU A 224 1.79 -12.01 5.09
N GLU A 225 1.99 -13.12 5.82
CA GLU A 225 3.18 -13.97 5.65
C GLU A 225 4.49 -13.18 5.78
N VAL A 226 4.53 -12.22 6.71
CA VAL A 226 5.66 -11.29 6.90
C VAL A 226 6.65 -11.83 7.92
N ASP A 227 7.95 -11.75 7.60
CA ASP A 227 9.02 -12.14 8.52
C ASP A 227 9.33 -11.05 9.54
N GLN A 228 9.48 -9.81 9.07
CA GLN A 228 9.72 -8.63 9.91
C GLN A 228 8.73 -7.55 9.52
N PHE A 229 7.88 -7.14 10.46
CA PHE A 229 6.87 -6.12 10.21
C PHE A 229 6.84 -5.10 11.33
N GLU A 230 6.99 -3.83 10.99
CA GLU A 230 6.86 -2.72 11.91
C GLU A 230 5.78 -1.76 11.45
N ILE A 231 4.83 -1.45 12.33
CA ILE A 231 3.94 -0.30 12.19
C ILE A 231 4.10 0.63 13.39
N ASP A 232 4.60 1.86 13.15
CA ASP A 232 4.87 2.85 14.20
C ASP A 232 4.22 4.21 13.88
N GLY A 233 3.41 4.70 14.80
CA GLY A 233 2.90 6.07 14.72
C GLY A 233 1.90 6.28 13.60
N CYS A 234 1.11 5.26 13.24
CA CYS A 234 0.15 5.34 12.15
C CYS A 234 -1.27 5.63 12.63
N ASP A 235 -2.03 6.34 11.82
CA ASP A 235 -3.46 6.60 12.01
C ASP A 235 -4.26 5.70 11.06
N ILE A 236 -5.06 4.79 11.61
CA ILE A 236 -5.70 3.70 10.89
C ILE A 236 -7.22 3.85 10.99
N PHE A 237 -7.85 4.14 9.86
CA PHE A 237 -9.29 4.32 9.74
C PHE A 237 -10.00 3.05 9.24
N GLY A 238 -9.30 2.15 8.55
CA GLY A 238 -9.74 0.77 8.33
C GLY A 238 -9.16 -0.19 9.36
N ASN A 239 -9.23 -1.49 9.10
CA ASN A 239 -8.67 -2.52 9.97
C ASN A 239 -7.15 -2.61 9.84
N LEU A 240 -6.48 -2.94 10.95
CA LEU A 240 -5.11 -3.43 10.92
C LEU A 240 -5.16 -4.96 10.98
N VAL A 241 -4.74 -5.63 9.93
CA VAL A 241 -4.78 -7.09 9.82
C VAL A 241 -3.36 -7.62 9.69
N VAL A 242 -2.96 -8.55 10.55
CA VAL A 242 -1.68 -9.27 10.46
C VAL A 242 -1.96 -10.76 10.41
N ARG A 243 -1.67 -11.38 9.27
CA ARG A 243 -1.87 -12.81 9.02
C ARG A 243 -0.54 -13.52 8.93
N GLN A 244 -0.32 -14.51 9.78
CA GLN A 244 0.85 -15.39 9.72
C GLN A 244 0.45 -16.77 9.20
N PRO A 245 1.31 -17.51 8.48
CA PRO A 245 1.04 -18.89 8.12
C PRO A 245 0.99 -19.78 9.38
N ALA A 246 0.50 -21.02 9.25
CA ALA A 246 0.29 -21.94 10.38
C ALA A 246 1.56 -22.15 11.23
N GLU A 247 2.74 -22.18 10.59
CA GLU A 247 4.05 -22.32 11.23
C GLU A 247 4.75 -20.97 11.49
N GLY A 248 4.14 -19.85 11.09
CA GLY A 248 4.69 -18.50 11.23
C GLY A 248 4.66 -17.97 12.67
N SER A 249 5.47 -16.95 12.94
CA SER A 249 5.57 -16.32 14.27
C SER A 249 5.40 -14.80 14.18
N PHE A 250 4.86 -14.22 15.23
CA PHE A 250 4.73 -12.79 15.44
C PHE A 250 5.90 -12.18 16.23
N LYS A 251 6.95 -12.95 16.54
CA LYS A 251 8.10 -12.48 17.36
C LYS A 251 8.75 -11.18 16.83
N ASP A 252 8.75 -11.00 15.51
CA ASP A 252 9.36 -9.87 14.80
C ASP A 252 8.28 -8.91 14.25
N VAL A 253 7.05 -9.00 14.77
CA VAL A 253 5.96 -8.07 14.51
C VAL A 253 5.92 -7.00 15.60
N THR A 254 6.24 -5.76 15.22
CA THR A 254 6.26 -4.60 16.11
C THR A 254 5.09 -3.67 15.81
N LEU A 255 4.14 -3.59 16.73
CA LEU A 255 2.96 -2.74 16.63
C LEU A 255 3.03 -1.66 17.72
N THR A 256 3.29 -0.39 17.34
CA THR A 256 3.50 0.67 18.34
C THR A 256 2.93 2.04 17.92
N LYS A 257 2.50 2.82 18.91
CA LYS A 257 2.04 4.22 18.78
C LYS A 257 0.94 4.46 17.72
N CYS A 258 0.11 3.45 17.41
CA CYS A 258 -0.93 3.58 16.40
C CYS A 258 -2.25 4.10 16.97
N SER A 259 -3.01 4.84 16.17
CA SER A 259 -4.40 5.18 16.44
C SER A 259 -5.30 4.29 15.57
N VAL A 260 -6.18 3.50 16.17
CA VAL A 260 -7.17 2.70 15.43
C VAL A 260 -8.55 3.31 15.67
N PHE A 261 -9.13 3.89 14.63
CA PHE A 261 -10.39 4.63 14.75
C PHE A 261 -11.60 3.72 14.57
N GLU A 262 -12.70 4.02 15.26
CA GLU A 262 -13.94 3.26 15.13
C GLU A 262 -14.55 3.37 13.72
N PRO A 263 -15.14 2.29 13.17
CA PRO A 263 -15.44 0.99 13.81
C PRO A 263 -14.31 -0.05 13.73
N SER A 264 -13.09 0.36 13.39
CA SER A 264 -12.04 -0.55 12.95
C SER A 264 -11.36 -1.32 14.07
N LYS A 265 -10.78 -2.46 13.68
CA LYS A 265 -10.21 -3.47 14.58
C LYS A 265 -8.75 -3.74 14.27
N VAL A 266 -8.07 -4.34 15.25
CA VAL A 266 -6.81 -5.06 15.03
C VAL A 266 -7.15 -6.53 14.95
N ILE A 267 -6.77 -7.17 13.85
CA ILE A 267 -7.06 -8.57 13.57
C ILE A 267 -5.72 -9.28 13.46
N LEU A 268 -5.48 -10.24 14.35
CA LEU A 268 -4.29 -11.07 14.36
C LEU A 268 -4.74 -12.48 14.00
N GLU A 269 -4.31 -12.98 12.84
CA GLU A 269 -4.80 -14.25 12.32
C GLU A 269 -3.67 -15.24 12.13
N ARG A 270 -3.96 -16.49 12.45
CA ARG A 270 -3.16 -17.65 12.05
C ARG A 270 -4.12 -18.74 11.59
N PRO A 271 -3.92 -19.36 10.42
CA PRO A 271 -4.73 -20.49 10.01
C PRO A 271 -4.45 -21.69 10.93
N PRO A 272 -5.44 -22.56 11.14
CA PRO A 272 -5.28 -23.75 11.98
C PRO A 272 -4.16 -24.66 11.45
N GLY A 273 -3.30 -25.11 12.36
CA GLY A 273 -2.22 -26.08 12.10
C GLY A 273 -2.23 -27.21 13.13
N GLU A 274 -1.45 -28.28 12.91
CA GLU A 274 -1.48 -29.45 13.80
C GLU A 274 -1.05 -29.13 15.25
N LYS A 275 -0.23 -28.09 15.46
CA LYS A 275 0.23 -27.59 16.77
C LYS A 275 0.60 -26.09 16.70
N PRO A 276 -0.36 -25.15 16.67
CA PRO A 276 -0.03 -23.74 16.60
C PRO A 276 0.75 -23.32 17.85
N ALA A 277 1.97 -22.82 17.66
CA ALA A 277 2.78 -22.31 18.77
C ALA A 277 2.10 -21.07 19.36
N LYS A 278 1.84 -21.06 20.67
CA LYS A 278 1.29 -19.87 21.33
C LYS A 278 2.23 -18.69 21.13
N ASP A 279 1.71 -17.62 20.56
CA ASP A 279 2.51 -16.41 20.32
C ASP A 279 1.95 -15.21 21.08
N ARG A 280 2.78 -14.20 21.31
CA ARG A 280 2.41 -12.97 22.01
C ARG A 280 2.76 -11.77 21.15
N VAL A 281 1.77 -10.92 20.91
CA VAL A 281 1.95 -9.68 20.16
C VAL A 281 1.72 -8.51 21.09
N LYS A 282 2.69 -7.60 21.19
CA LYS A 282 2.53 -6.41 22.02
C LYS A 282 1.93 -5.27 21.20
N LEU A 283 0.80 -4.72 21.66
CA LEU A 283 0.21 -3.48 21.14
C LEU A 283 0.63 -2.32 22.05
N ASP A 284 1.77 -1.68 21.76
CA ASP A 284 2.34 -0.65 22.62
C ASP A 284 1.80 0.75 22.27
N LYS A 285 1.29 1.49 23.25
CA LYS A 285 0.85 2.90 23.08
C LYS A 285 -0.24 3.09 22.01
N PHE A 286 -1.14 2.13 21.87
CA PHE A 286 -2.29 2.25 20.95
C PHE A 286 -3.32 3.25 21.49
N TYR A 287 -3.87 4.07 20.61
CA TYR A 287 -5.07 4.85 20.85
C TYR A 287 -6.26 4.21 20.14
N TRP A 288 -7.41 4.21 20.81
CA TRP A 288 -8.65 3.63 20.34
C TRP A 288 -9.74 4.68 20.55
N GLY A 289 -10.56 4.96 19.53
CA GLY A 289 -11.69 5.87 19.68
C GLY A 289 -12.23 6.43 18.37
N PRO A 290 -13.28 7.26 18.39
CA PRO A 290 -13.79 7.89 17.19
C PRO A 290 -12.89 9.05 16.77
N VAL A 291 -12.87 9.33 15.46
CA VAL A 291 -12.04 10.37 14.82
C VAL A 291 -12.21 11.75 15.47
N ASN A 292 -13.45 12.08 15.87
CA ASN A 292 -13.84 13.43 16.31
C ASN A 292 -14.21 13.52 17.81
N SER A 293 -13.79 12.59 18.67
CA SER A 293 -14.13 12.74 20.09
C SER A 293 -13.26 13.80 20.78
N GLY A 294 -13.87 14.96 21.04
CA GLY A 294 -13.51 15.83 22.16
C GLY A 294 -13.73 15.17 23.54
N VAL A 295 -14.24 13.93 23.57
CA VAL A 295 -14.64 13.20 24.77
C VAL A 295 -13.49 12.30 25.26
N LYS A 296 -13.05 12.54 26.50
CA LYS A 296 -12.06 11.75 27.26
C LYS A 296 -12.61 10.40 27.75
N ARG A 297 -13.38 9.65 26.95
CA ARG A 297 -13.73 8.29 27.39
C ARG A 297 -12.53 7.39 27.09
N GLY A 298 -11.80 7.01 28.14
CA GLY A 298 -10.95 5.84 28.06
C GLY A 298 -11.87 4.64 27.83
N HIS A 299 -11.52 3.81 26.85
CA HIS A 299 -12.17 2.52 26.66
C HIS A 299 -11.95 1.66 27.90
N THR A 300 -12.98 0.92 28.30
CA THR A 300 -12.85 -0.16 29.27
C THR A 300 -11.99 -1.28 28.67
N GLU A 301 -11.38 -2.10 29.53
CA GLU A 301 -10.60 -3.27 29.09
C GLU A 301 -11.41 -4.20 28.18
N LYS A 302 -12.69 -4.39 28.48
CA LYS A 302 -13.61 -5.19 27.66
C LYS A 302 -13.79 -4.60 26.25
N GLU A 303 -14.03 -3.30 26.15
CA GLU A 303 -14.17 -2.61 24.85
C GLU A 303 -12.87 -2.67 24.03
N LEU A 304 -11.70 -2.70 24.68
CA LEU A 304 -10.43 -2.89 24.00
C LEU A 304 -10.26 -4.33 23.49
N VAL A 305 -10.65 -5.33 24.28
CA VAL A 305 -10.61 -6.74 23.88
C VAL A 305 -11.53 -7.00 22.70
N ASP A 306 -12.76 -6.46 22.69
CA ASP A 306 -13.71 -6.64 21.58
C ASP A 306 -13.22 -6.06 20.24
N ARG A 307 -12.18 -5.22 20.27
CA ARG A 307 -11.52 -4.61 19.11
C ARG A 307 -10.26 -5.33 18.65
N ILE A 308 -9.82 -6.34 19.39
CA ILE A 308 -8.74 -7.22 19.02
C ILE A 308 -9.34 -8.57 18.70
N VAL A 309 -9.30 -8.94 17.43
CA VAL A 309 -9.85 -10.20 16.94
C VAL A 309 -8.69 -11.17 16.75
N ASP A 310 -8.71 -12.27 17.48
CA ASP A 310 -8.02 -13.47 17.04
C ASP A 310 -8.82 -14.01 15.84
N GLY A 311 -8.16 -14.27 14.72
CA GLY A 311 -8.80 -14.74 13.47
C GLY A 311 -9.58 -16.05 13.64
N ASP A 312 -10.06 -16.64 12.55
CA ASP A 312 -10.75 -17.94 12.57
C ASP A 312 -9.83 -19.07 13.12
N ASP A 313 -9.71 -19.13 14.44
CA ASP A 313 -9.14 -20.26 15.18
C ASP A 313 -10.19 -21.38 15.16
N ALA A 314 -9.81 -22.53 14.61
CA ALA A 314 -10.71 -23.65 14.34
C ALA A 314 -11.33 -24.32 15.57
N ASP A 315 -10.91 -23.93 16.77
CA ASP A 315 -11.41 -24.50 18.02
C ASP A 315 -11.78 -23.38 19.02
N GLU A 316 -13.08 -23.26 19.30
CA GLU A 316 -13.63 -22.39 20.34
C GLU A 316 -12.93 -22.65 21.69
N GLY A 317 -11.90 -21.86 22.02
CA GLY A 317 -11.31 -21.84 23.37
C GLY A 317 -9.79 -21.99 23.49
N GLN A 318 -9.03 -22.13 22.39
CA GLN A 318 -7.57 -22.10 22.44
C GLN A 318 -6.98 -21.02 21.54
N GLY A 319 -7.19 -19.75 21.90
CA GLY A 319 -6.57 -18.62 21.22
C GLY A 319 -5.09 -18.88 20.97
N THR A 320 -4.70 -18.87 19.69
CA THR A 320 -3.34 -19.21 19.28
C THR A 320 -2.42 -17.98 19.35
N VAL A 321 -2.99 -16.78 19.38
CA VAL A 321 -2.29 -15.50 19.45
C VAL A 321 -2.83 -14.64 20.59
N PHE A 322 -1.95 -14.23 21.50
CA PHE A 322 -2.31 -13.37 22.63
C PHE A 322 -1.82 -11.93 22.43
N ALA A 323 -2.74 -10.98 22.33
CA ALA A 323 -2.38 -9.57 22.32
C ALA A 323 -2.15 -9.04 23.75
N VAL A 324 -1.01 -8.38 23.97
CA VAL A 324 -0.68 -7.67 25.20
C VAL A 324 -0.79 -6.17 24.95
N VAL A 325 -1.85 -5.56 25.48
CA VAL A 325 -2.12 -4.12 25.29
C VAL A 325 -1.34 -3.30 26.33
N GLY A 326 -0.45 -2.44 25.86
CA GLY A 326 0.24 -1.47 26.70
C GLY A 326 -0.65 -0.31 27.12
N LYS A 327 -0.12 0.62 27.92
CA LYS A 327 -0.85 1.84 28.30
C LYS A 327 -1.25 2.62 27.05
N SER A 328 -2.55 2.90 26.90
CA SER A 328 -3.05 3.74 25.81
C SER A 328 -2.54 5.18 25.95
N VAL A 329 -2.09 5.77 24.84
CA VAL A 329 -1.58 7.14 24.79
C VAL A 329 -2.33 7.87 23.69
N LYS A 330 -3.10 8.90 24.04
CA LYS A 330 -3.71 9.77 23.04
C LYS A 330 -2.62 10.48 22.25
N ARG A 331 -2.72 10.42 20.93
CA ARG A 331 -1.88 11.19 20.01
C ARG A 331 -2.74 12.25 19.31
N PRO A 332 -2.25 13.49 19.11
CA PRO A 332 -2.90 14.43 18.22
C PRO A 332 -2.92 13.84 16.80
N HIS A 333 -4.09 13.73 16.19
CA HIS A 333 -4.19 13.53 14.75
C HIS A 333 -3.63 14.80 14.08
N GLY A 334 -2.58 14.67 13.28
CA GLY A 334 -1.90 15.84 12.73
C GLY A 334 -1.06 15.56 11.50
N MET A 335 -1.30 14.45 10.81
CA MET A 335 -0.41 14.03 9.73
C MET A 335 -1.07 14.20 8.37
N LEU A 336 -0.85 15.36 7.76
CA LEU A 336 -0.83 15.58 6.32
C LEU A 336 0.03 16.82 6.07
N SER A 337 0.95 16.77 5.11
CA SER A 337 1.52 18.00 4.54
C SER A 337 0.36 18.80 3.93
N GLU A 338 0.16 20.05 4.36
CA GLU A 338 -0.86 20.93 3.77
C GLU A 338 -0.70 21.04 2.25
N THR A 339 0.53 20.95 1.76
CA THR A 339 0.87 21.02 0.33
C THR A 339 0.33 19.82 -0.43
N LEU A 340 0.48 18.59 0.08
CA LEU A 340 -0.11 17.39 -0.55
C LEU A 340 -1.63 17.44 -0.51
N ARG A 341 -2.20 17.83 0.65
CA ARG A 341 -3.65 17.87 0.87
C ARG A 341 -4.40 18.77 -0.09
N ARG A 342 -3.77 19.83 -0.63
CA ARG A 342 -4.40 20.71 -1.62
C ARG A 342 -4.50 20.07 -3.02
N ARG A 343 -3.68 19.06 -3.31
CA ARG A 343 -3.62 18.38 -4.61
C ARG A 343 -4.35 17.05 -4.61
N ALA A 344 -4.52 16.44 -3.43
CA ALA A 344 -5.47 15.38 -3.16
C ALA A 344 -6.85 15.72 -3.76
N PRO A 345 -7.41 14.92 -4.68
CA PRO A 345 -8.83 15.01 -4.96
C PRO A 345 -9.60 14.73 -3.67
N PRO A 346 -10.76 15.35 -3.44
CA PRO A 346 -11.58 15.06 -2.28
C PRO A 346 -11.83 13.55 -2.17
N VAL A 347 -11.60 13.02 -0.98
CA VAL A 347 -11.96 11.65 -0.62
C VAL A 347 -13.46 11.67 -0.37
N HIS A 348 -14.23 11.31 -1.41
CA HIS A 348 -15.68 11.10 -1.31
C HIS A 348 -15.99 9.69 -0.84
#